data_AF-A0A920T2Y1-F1
#
_entry.id   AF-A0A920T2Y1-F1
#
_cell.length_a   1.000
_cell.length_b   1.000
_cell.length_c   1.000
_cell.angle_alpha   90.00
_cell.angle_beta   90.00
_cell.angle_gamma   90.00
#
_symmetry.space_group_name_H-M   'P 1'
#
loop_
_entity.id
_entity.type
_entity.pdbx_description
1 polymer ?
#
loop_
_entity_poly.entity_id
_entity_poly.type
_entity_poly.pdbx_seq_one_letter_code
_entity_poly.pdbx_strand_id
1 'polypeptide(L)'
;MVECGRCTDVCPANRGGGILDPKNHFILDLRQPILNNKDVAVLDQINVEAGWECTTCQACTEVCPVGNHVEKSDEIRRLEVLVEGRVPQEYQKLFTNLQETGNTEGASSSDFADSLPEIFP
;
A
#
# COMPACT_ATOMS: atom_id res chain seq x y z
N MET A 1 -13.41 9.90 16.95
CA MET A 1 -12.60 10.30 15.79
C MET A 1 -12.91 11.75 15.48
N VAL A 2 -11.89 12.58 15.32
CA VAL A 2 -12.03 13.96 14.87
C VAL A 2 -11.65 13.98 13.40
N GLU A 3 -12.54 14.44 12.52
CA GLU A 3 -12.31 14.55 11.07
C GLU A 3 -11.43 15.79 10.74
N CYS A 4 -10.26 15.86 11.39
CA CYS A 4 -9.40 17.04 11.39
C CYS A 4 -8.59 17.25 10.09
N GLY A 5 -8.46 16.25 9.23
CA GLY A 5 -7.78 16.38 7.92
C GLY A 5 -6.25 16.46 7.93
N ARG A 6 -5.59 16.43 9.10
CA ARG A 6 -4.11 16.55 9.18
C ARG A 6 -3.36 15.53 8.33
N CYS A 7 -3.89 14.31 8.22
CA CYS A 7 -3.32 13.28 7.37
C CYS A 7 -3.31 13.66 5.88
N THR A 8 -4.33 14.37 5.42
CA THR A 8 -4.45 14.90 4.05
C THR A 8 -3.45 16.04 3.81
N ASP A 9 -3.28 16.93 4.78
CA ASP A 9 -2.40 18.10 4.67
C ASP A 9 -0.91 17.74 4.54
N VAL A 10 -0.50 16.63 5.15
CA VAL A 10 0.91 16.18 5.14
C VAL A 10 1.21 15.11 4.10
N CYS A 11 0.20 14.57 3.44
CA CYS A 11 0.39 13.47 2.49
C CYS A 11 1.15 13.94 1.24
N PRO A 12 2.32 13.36 0.91
CA PRO A 12 3.09 13.76 -0.26
C PRO A 12 2.37 13.43 -1.57
N ALA A 13 1.69 12.28 -1.67
CA ALA A 13 0.92 11.90 -2.86
C ALA A 13 -0.23 12.86 -3.13
N ASN A 14 -1.01 13.20 -2.08
CA ASN A 14 -2.08 14.19 -2.16
C ASN A 14 -1.56 15.57 -2.62
N ARG A 15 -0.47 16.06 -2.00
CA ARG A 15 0.13 17.36 -2.34
C ARG A 15 0.76 17.37 -3.73
N GLY A 16 1.17 16.20 -4.23
CA GLY A 16 1.64 15.98 -5.59
C GLY A 16 0.52 15.99 -6.64
N GLY A 17 -0.75 16.13 -6.23
CA GLY A 17 -1.90 16.11 -7.13
C GLY A 17 -2.39 14.71 -7.50
N GLY A 18 -1.93 13.67 -6.79
CA GLY A 18 -2.47 12.32 -6.90
C GLY A 18 -3.90 12.23 -6.37
N ILE A 19 -4.57 11.11 -6.64
CA ILE A 19 -5.93 10.84 -6.17
C ILE A 19 -6.00 10.62 -4.64
N LEU A 20 -4.92 10.18 -4.00
CA LEU A 20 -4.90 9.79 -2.59
C LEU A 20 -5.15 10.98 -1.64
N ASP A 21 -6.36 11.07 -1.10
CA ASP A 21 -6.67 11.72 0.18
C ASP A 21 -6.75 10.68 1.33
N PRO A 22 -5.78 10.60 2.26
CA PRO A 22 -5.80 9.61 3.34
C PRO A 22 -6.96 9.72 4.32
N LYS A 23 -7.54 10.92 4.52
CA LYS A 23 -8.73 11.06 5.38
C LYS A 23 -9.91 10.36 4.73
N ASN A 24 -10.16 10.64 3.46
CA ASN A 24 -11.32 10.06 2.78
C ASN A 24 -11.08 8.57 2.50
N HIS A 25 -9.98 8.25 1.79
CA HIS A 25 -9.76 6.91 1.26
C HIS A 25 -9.36 5.85 2.29
N PHE A 26 -8.67 6.21 3.38
CA PHE A 26 -8.24 5.23 4.37
C PHE A 26 -9.02 5.26 5.69
N ILE A 27 -9.78 6.32 5.97
CA ILE A 27 -10.57 6.42 7.21
C ILE A 27 -12.06 6.44 6.92
N LEU A 28 -12.55 7.36 6.09
CA LEU A 28 -13.99 7.52 5.88
C LEU A 28 -14.57 6.41 5.01
N ASP A 29 -13.92 6.05 3.91
CA ASP A 29 -14.39 4.99 2.99
C ASP A 29 -14.50 3.63 3.69
N LEU A 30 -13.64 3.36 4.67
CA LEU A 30 -13.73 2.13 5.48
C LEU A 30 -14.77 2.23 6.61
N ARG A 31 -14.97 3.43 7.16
CA ARG A 31 -15.85 3.67 8.31
C ARG A 31 -17.32 3.75 7.92
N GLN A 32 -17.64 4.45 6.84
CA GLN A 32 -19.02 4.75 6.43
C GLN A 32 -19.86 3.48 6.20
N PRO A 33 -19.42 2.46 5.45
CA PRO A 33 -20.19 1.23 5.28
C PRO A 33 -20.50 0.51 6.60
N ILE A 34 -19.54 0.48 7.53
CA ILE A 34 -19.71 -0.14 8.85
C ILE A 34 -20.81 0.57 9.66
N LEU A 35 -20.87 1.89 9.58
CA LEU A 35 -21.86 2.69 10.31
C LEU A 35 -23.26 2.66 9.67
N ASN A 36 -23.33 2.68 8.34
CA ASN A 36 -24.58 2.87 7.62
C ASN A 36 -25.34 1.56 7.38
N ASN A 37 -24.65 0.50 6.95
CA ASN A 37 -25.31 -0.74 6.54
C ASN A 37 -25.21 -1.88 7.56
N LYS A 38 -24.40 -1.73 8.64
CA LYS A 38 -23.92 -2.85 9.48
C LYS A 38 -23.36 -4.02 8.66
N ASP A 39 -23.05 -3.77 7.40
CA ASP A 39 -22.67 -4.76 6.43
C ASP A 39 -21.16 -4.71 6.28
N VAL A 40 -20.53 -5.88 6.22
CA VAL A 40 -19.08 -6.05 6.26
C VAL A 40 -18.48 -6.03 4.86
N ALA A 41 -19.31 -5.84 3.83
CA ALA A 41 -18.91 -5.64 2.44
C ALA A 41 -18.26 -4.25 2.22
N VAL A 42 -17.18 -3.99 2.95
CA VAL A 42 -16.37 -2.76 2.88
C VAL A 42 -15.47 -2.77 1.65
N LEU A 43 -15.15 -3.96 1.13
CA LEU A 43 -14.15 -4.17 0.07
C LEU A 43 -14.51 -3.45 -1.23
N ASP A 44 -15.80 -3.40 -1.59
CA ASP A 44 -16.27 -2.74 -2.81
C ASP A 44 -16.21 -1.20 -2.72
N GLN A 45 -15.97 -0.65 -1.54
CA GLN A 45 -15.92 0.81 -1.30
C GLN A 45 -14.48 1.31 -1.15
N ILE A 46 -13.49 0.43 -1.22
CA ILE A 46 -12.08 0.79 -1.11
C ILE A 46 -11.61 1.41 -2.43
N ASN A 47 -11.04 2.62 -2.36
CA ASN A 47 -10.31 3.18 -3.48
C ASN A 47 -8.95 2.48 -3.63
N VAL A 48 -8.89 1.49 -4.53
CA VAL A 48 -7.69 0.70 -4.82
C VAL A 48 -6.55 1.57 -5.34
N GLU A 49 -6.84 2.54 -6.21
CA GLU A 49 -5.83 3.42 -6.80
C GLU A 49 -5.14 4.28 -5.73
N ALA A 50 -5.92 4.80 -4.78
CA ALA A 50 -5.38 5.51 -3.61
C ALA A 50 -4.44 4.60 -2.77
N GLY A 51 -4.74 3.30 -2.68
CA GLY A 51 -3.85 2.32 -2.07
C GLY A 51 -2.50 2.18 -2.79
N TRP A 52 -2.50 2.23 -4.12
CA TRP A 52 -1.28 2.14 -4.94
C TRP A 52 -0.45 3.43 -4.97
N GLU A 53 -1.07 4.60 -4.87
CA GLU A 53 -0.36 5.88 -4.79
C GLU A 53 0.36 6.13 -3.45
N CYS A 54 -0.06 5.44 -2.39
CA CYS A 54 0.54 5.63 -1.07
C CYS A 54 2.03 5.29 -1.07
N THR A 55 2.89 6.24 -0.74
CA THR A 55 4.35 6.03 -0.72
C THR A 55 4.84 5.35 0.56
N THR A 56 3.94 4.93 1.46
CA THR A 56 4.26 4.32 2.78
C THR A 56 5.26 5.16 3.60
N CYS A 57 5.14 6.49 3.55
CA CYS A 57 6.03 7.42 4.26
C CYS A 57 5.64 7.67 5.73
N GLN A 58 4.51 7.12 6.19
CA GLN A 58 3.96 7.25 7.55
C GLN A 58 3.63 8.66 8.08
N ALA A 59 3.89 9.73 7.33
CA ALA A 59 3.62 11.11 7.76
C ALA A 59 2.18 11.32 8.28
N CYS A 60 1.19 10.69 7.66
CA CYS A 60 -0.21 10.79 8.08
C CYS A 60 -0.49 10.19 9.46
N THR A 61 0.18 9.10 9.82
CA THR A 61 0.05 8.41 11.10
C THR A 61 0.75 9.21 12.20
N GLU A 62 1.93 9.77 11.92
CA GLU A 62 2.71 10.56 12.89
C GLU A 62 1.97 11.82 13.37
N VAL A 63 1.25 12.50 12.47
CA VAL A 63 0.52 13.75 12.82
C VAL A 63 -0.89 13.50 13.37
N CYS A 64 -1.32 12.25 13.45
CA CYS A 64 -2.69 11.89 13.83
C CYS A 64 -2.93 12.19 15.32
N PRO A 65 -3.79 13.17 15.66
CA PRO A 65 -3.94 13.65 17.04
C PRO A 65 -4.65 12.64 17.96
N VAL A 66 -5.24 11.59 17.37
CA VAL A 66 -5.95 10.53 18.09
C VAL A 66 -5.24 9.19 18.02
N GLY A 67 -4.03 9.14 17.44
CA GLY A 67 -3.19 7.94 17.42
C GLY A 67 -3.67 6.82 16.50
N ASN A 68 -4.46 7.12 15.46
CA ASN A 68 -4.85 6.11 14.48
C ASN A 68 -3.66 5.74 13.56
N HIS A 69 -3.56 4.47 13.18
CA HIS A 69 -2.77 4.05 12.02
C HIS A 69 -3.55 4.37 10.75
N VAL A 70 -3.22 5.52 10.15
CA VAL A 70 -4.02 6.09 9.06
C VAL A 70 -3.78 5.38 7.74
N GLU A 71 -2.53 5.02 7.44
CA GLU A 71 -2.22 4.28 6.22
C GLU A 71 -2.88 2.90 6.23
N LYS A 72 -3.49 2.53 5.08
CA LYS A 72 -4.13 1.23 4.83
C LYS A 72 -3.66 0.60 3.52
N SER A 73 -2.61 1.18 2.91
CA SER A 73 -2.13 0.78 1.59
C SER A 73 -1.65 -0.66 1.54
N ASP A 74 -1.05 -1.15 2.61
CA ASP A 74 -0.51 -2.50 2.64
C ASP A 74 -1.63 -3.54 2.66
N GLU A 75 -2.69 -3.30 3.42
CA GLU A 75 -3.88 -4.14 3.43
C GLU A 75 -4.58 -4.12 2.07
N ILE A 76 -4.72 -2.95 1.45
CA ILE A 76 -5.35 -2.80 0.12
C ILE A 76 -4.54 -3.53 -0.95
N ARG A 77 -3.23 -3.29 -1.02
CA ARG A 77 -2.35 -3.95 -2.00
C ARG A 77 -2.30 -5.45 -1.80
N ARG A 78 -2.26 -5.93 -0.55
CA ARG A 78 -2.30 -7.38 -0.26
C ARG A 78 -3.61 -8.01 -0.70
N LEU A 79 -4.73 -7.36 -0.47
CA LEU A 79 -6.03 -7.83 -0.94
C LEU A 79 -6.04 -7.95 -2.47
N GLU A 80 -5.65 -6.88 -3.16
CA GLU A 80 -5.64 -6.85 -4.63
C GLU A 80 -4.71 -7.94 -5.22
N VAL A 81 -3.50 -8.08 -4.68
CA VAL A 81 -2.52 -9.03 -5.20
C VAL A 81 -2.89 -10.48 -4.84
N LEU A 82 -3.21 -10.75 -3.57
CA LEU A 82 -3.33 -12.13 -3.06
C LEU A 82 -4.74 -12.72 -3.22
N VAL A 83 -5.77 -11.89 -3.18
CA VAL A 83 -7.17 -12.34 -3.25
C VAL A 83 -7.74 -12.11 -4.64
N GLU A 84 -7.56 -10.90 -5.17
CA GLU A 84 -8.18 -10.50 -6.44
C GLU A 84 -7.30 -10.82 -7.66
N GLY A 85 -6.01 -11.11 -7.45
CA GLY A 85 -5.04 -11.33 -8.52
C GLY A 85 -4.79 -10.11 -9.41
N ARG A 86 -5.17 -8.91 -8.94
CA ARG A 86 -5.02 -7.64 -9.66
C ARG A 86 -3.73 -6.96 -9.27
N VAL A 87 -2.87 -6.76 -10.26
CA VAL A 87 -1.56 -6.11 -10.08
C VAL A 87 -1.38 -5.06 -11.18
N PRO A 88 -1.00 -3.81 -10.83
CA PRO A 88 -0.69 -2.79 -11.83
C PRO A 88 0.41 -3.25 -12.77
N GLN A 89 0.31 -2.84 -14.04
CA GLN A 89 1.17 -3.34 -15.11
C GLN A 89 2.67 -3.10 -14.84
N GLU A 90 2.97 -2.00 -14.16
CA GLU A 90 4.31 -1.57 -13.75
C GLU A 90 4.97 -2.59 -12.82
N TYR A 91 4.18 -3.31 -12.01
CA TYR A 91 4.68 -4.30 -11.06
C TYR A 91 4.64 -5.73 -11.58
N GLN A 92 3.94 -6.02 -12.68
CA GLN A 92 3.80 -7.40 -13.17
C GLN A 92 5.16 -8.05 -13.47
N LYS A 93 6.07 -7.31 -14.13
CA LYS A 93 7.43 -7.80 -14.41
C LYS A 93 8.20 -8.13 -13.14
N LEU A 94 8.06 -7.30 -12.10
CA LEU A 94 8.68 -7.53 -10.80
C LEU A 94 8.24 -8.87 -10.19
N PHE A 95 6.94 -9.16 -10.21
CA PHE A 95 6.40 -10.41 -9.69
C PHE A 95 6.82 -11.62 -10.51
N THR A 96 6.85 -11.52 -11.84
CA THR A 96 7.35 -12.59 -12.72
C THR A 96 8.82 -12.89 -12.42
N ASN A 97 9.67 -11.85 -12.35
CA ASN A 97 11.08 -11.99 -12.01
C ASN A 97 11.26 -12.69 -10.65
N LEU A 98 10.48 -12.29 -9.65
CA LEU A 98 10.54 -12.88 -8.31
C LEU A 98 10.15 -14.36 -8.32
N GLN A 99 9.16 -14.76 -9.12
CA GLN A 99 8.73 -16.15 -9.25
C GLN A 99 9.74 -17.03 -10.02
N GLU A 100 10.32 -16.49 -11.09
CA GLU A 100 11.20 -17.26 -11.99
C GLU A 100 12.65 -17.32 -11.48
N THR A 101 13.16 -16.21 -10.96
CA THR A 101 14.59 -16.06 -10.62
C THR A 101 14.84 -15.82 -9.13
N GLY A 102 13.79 -15.67 -8.33
CA GLY A 102 13.91 -15.39 -6.90
C GLY A 102 14.40 -13.98 -6.57
N ASN A 103 14.50 -13.08 -7.56
CA ASN A 103 14.92 -11.70 -7.37
C ASN A 103 14.12 -10.71 -8.23
N THR A 104 14.22 -9.42 -7.91
CA THR A 104 13.43 -8.36 -8.56
C THR A 104 13.89 -8.03 -9.97
N GLU A 105 15.17 -8.25 -10.26
CA GLU A 105 15.80 -7.83 -11.51
C GLU A 105 15.64 -8.86 -12.64
N GLY A 106 15.30 -10.11 -12.32
CA GLY A 106 15.26 -11.21 -13.28
C GLY A 106 16.66 -11.73 -13.62
N ALA A 107 17.64 -11.46 -12.76
CA ALA A 107 19.02 -11.85 -12.97
C ALA A 107 19.21 -13.34 -12.64
N SER A 108 19.87 -14.09 -13.53
CA SER A 108 20.20 -15.50 -13.30
C SER A 108 21.50 -15.70 -12.51
N SER A 109 22.35 -14.67 -12.44
CA SER A 109 23.61 -14.64 -11.70
C SER A 109 23.74 -13.33 -10.94
N SER A 110 24.53 -13.33 -9.87
CA SER A 110 24.75 -12.15 -9.04
C SER A 110 26.24 -12.01 -8.77
N ASP A 111 26.85 -10.96 -9.31
CA ASP A 111 28.26 -10.62 -9.05
C ASP A 111 28.52 -10.47 -7.54
N PHE A 112 27.51 -10.01 -6.79
CA PHE A 112 27.57 -9.95 -5.34
C PHE A 112 27.62 -11.35 -4.72
N ALA A 113 26.79 -12.30 -5.19
CA ALA A 113 26.81 -13.68 -4.71
C ALA A 113 28.15 -14.37 -4.99
N ASP A 114 28.76 -14.12 -6.15
CA ASP A 114 30.09 -14.64 -6.51
C ASP A 114 31.21 -14.06 -5.64
N SER A 115 30.99 -12.89 -5.04
CA SER A 115 31.92 -12.24 -4.12
C SER A 115 31.76 -12.64 -2.65
N LEU A 116 30.70 -13.38 -2.31
CA LEU A 116 30.45 -13.82 -0.94
C LEU A 116 31.48 -14.89 -0.54
N PRO A 117 32.06 -14.82 0.67
CA PRO A 117 32.90 -15.90 1.16
C PRO A 117 32.07 -17.17 1.29
N GLU A 118 32.64 -18.33 0.96
CA GLU A 118 32.02 -19.62 1.29
C GLU A 118 32.01 -19.80 2.81
N ILE A 119 30.92 -19.40 3.46
CA ILE A 119 30.75 -19.45 4.93
C ILE A 119 30.19 -20.80 5.39
N PHE A 120 29.79 -21.68 4.46
CA PHE A 120 29.34 -23.03 4.78
C PHE A 120 30.00 -24.09 3.87
N PRO A 121 30.40 -25.25 4.43
CA PRO A 121 31.07 -26.33 3.70
C PRO A 121 30.13 -27.11 2.77
#